data_AF-A0A5S9MDD4-F1
#
_entry.id   AF-A0A5S9MDD4-F1
#
_cell.length_a   1.000
_cell.length_b   1.000
_cell.length_c   1.000
_cell.angle_alpha   90.00
_cell.angle_beta   90.00
_cell.angle_gamma   90.00
#
_symmetry.space_group_name_H-M   'P 1'
#
loop_
_entity.id
_entity.type
_entity.pdbx_description
1 polymer ?
#
loop_
_entity_poly.entity_id
_entity_poly.type
_entity_poly.pdbx_seq_one_letter_code
_entity_poly.pdbx_strand_id
1 'polypeptide(L)' 'MEGKAVLFKSFAGVDAFPIALATNDVDKIVETVKLLEPTFGGVNLEDIAAPNCFYHRRALEKKRQTFQFSTMISTEQPL' A
#
# COMPACT_ATOMS: atom_id res chain seq x y z
N MET A 1 -7.74 6.45 -6.30
CA MET A 1 -7.82 5.73 -5.02
C MET A 1 -9.24 5.70 -4.43
N GLU A 2 -10.01 6.80 -4.45
CA GLU A 2 -11.40 6.83 -3.94
C GLU A 2 -12.34 5.80 -4.57
N GLY A 3 -12.26 5.59 -5.89
CA GLY A 3 -13.06 4.56 -6.56
C GLY A 3 -12.80 3.15 -6.01
N LYS A 4 -11.55 2.81 -5.66
CA LYS A 4 -11.21 1.51 -5.05
C LYS A 4 -11.78 1.38 -3.64
N ALA A 5 -11.80 2.46 -2.86
CA ALA A 5 -12.43 2.46 -1.54
C ALA A 5 -13.94 2.18 -1.62
N VAL A 6 -14.63 2.82 -2.58
CA VAL A 6 -16.04 2.54 -2.87
C VAL A 6 -16.24 1.08 -3.29
N LEU A 7 -15.38 0.53 -4.15
CA LEU A 7 -15.45 -0.88 -4.56
C LEU A 7 -15.26 -1.84 -3.37
N PHE A 8 -14.30 -1.59 -2.48
CA PHE A 8 -14.10 -2.39 -1.28
C PHE A 8 -15.33 -2.38 -0.38
N LYS A 9 -15.98 -1.22 -0.22
CA LYS A 9 -17.20 -1.12 0.57
C LYS A 9 -18.37 -1.85 -0.08
N SER A 10 -18.58 -1.65 -1.39
CA SER A 10 -19.71 -2.20 -2.13
C SER A 10 -19.65 -3.72 -2.32
N PHE A 11 -18.46 -4.30 -2.51
CA PHE A 11 -18.31 -5.71 -2.85
C PHE A 11 -17.78 -6.59 -1.71
N ALA A 12 -17.02 -6.01 -0.78
CA ALA A 12 -16.41 -6.77 0.33
C ALA A 12 -16.86 -6.27 1.72
N GLY A 13 -17.66 -5.21 1.81
CA GLY A 13 -18.06 -4.60 3.09
C GLY A 13 -16.89 -3.97 3.86
N VAL A 14 -15.75 -3.75 3.20
CA VAL A 14 -14.52 -3.23 3.83
C VAL A 14 -14.52 -1.71 3.78
N ASP A 15 -14.34 -1.07 4.93
CA ASP A 15 -14.11 0.38 5.03
C ASP A 15 -12.65 0.70 4.71
N ALA A 16 -12.42 1.18 3.49
CA ALA A 16 -11.10 1.58 3.02
C ALA A 16 -10.99 3.11 2.90
N PHE A 17 -9.84 3.65 3.27
CA PHE A 17 -9.55 5.08 3.19
C PHE A 17 -8.37 5.34 2.25
N PRO A 18 -8.53 6.22 1.24
CA PRO A 18 -7.44 6.55 0.35
C PRO A 18 -6.48 7.53 1.02
N ILE A 19 -5.20 7.17 1.15
CA ILE A 19 -4.15 8.03 1.69
C ILE A 19 -3.10 8.26 0.59
N ALA A 20 -2.99 9.50 0.12
CA ALA A 20 -1.99 9.89 -0.87
C ALA A 20 -0.74 10.46 -0.16
N LEU A 21 0.43 9.91 -0.47
CA LEU A 21 1.70 10.38 0.06
C LEU A 21 2.46 11.11 -1.05
N ALA A 22 2.85 12.37 -0.81
CA ALA A 22 3.64 13.16 -1.75
C ALA A 22 5.14 12.83 -1.68
N THR A 23 5.48 11.55 -1.82
CA THR A 23 6.88 11.06 -1.78
C THR A 23 7.02 9.77 -2.60
N ASN A 24 8.19 9.60 -3.22
CA ASN A 24 8.60 8.35 -3.86
C ASN A 24 9.71 7.63 -3.07
N ASP A 25 10.09 8.18 -1.91
CA ASP A 25 11.09 7.60 -1.03
C ASP A 25 10.54 6.35 -0.34
N VAL A 26 11.21 5.23 -0.55
CA VAL A 26 10.84 3.92 -0.05
C VAL A 26 10.74 3.90 1.48
N ASP A 27 11.72 4.50 2.15
CA ASP A 27 11.82 4.44 3.60
C ASP A 27 10.73 5.28 4.26
N LYS A 28 10.43 6.46 3.68
CA LYS A 28 9.33 7.32 4.16
C LYS A 28 7.97 6.65 4.00
N ILE A 29 7.75 5.94 2.90
CA ILE A 29 6.51 5.19 2.68
C ILE A 29 6.39 4.07 3.71
N VAL A 30 7.45 3.30 3.94
CA VAL A 30 7.48 2.23 4.95
C VAL A 30 7.26 2.77 6.36
N GLU A 31 7.88 3.90 6.70
CA GLU A 31 7.69 4.56 8.00
C GLU A 31 6.25 5.04 8.18
N THR A 32 5.69 5.71 7.17
CA THR A 32 4.30 6.20 7.22
C THR A 32 3.33 5.03 7.43
N VAL A 33 3.52 3.95 6.68
CA VAL A 33 2.70 2.73 6.79
C VAL A 33 2.76 2.13 8.19
N LYS A 34 3.94 2.10 8.83
CA LYS A 34 4.10 1.63 10.22
C LYS A 34 3.38 2.53 11.22
N LEU A 35 3.42 3.84 11.02
CA LEU A 35 2.70 4.78 11.89
C LEU A 35 1.18 4.60 11.79
N LEU A 36 0.68 4.14 10.64
CA LEU A 36 -0.72 3.86 10.40
C LEU A 36 -1.16 2.46 10.88
N GLU A 37 -0.22 1.58 11.23
CA GLU A 37 -0.48 0.18 11.64
C GLU A 37 -1.53 0.03 12.74
N PRO A 38 -1.54 0.82 13.83
CA PRO A 38 -2.52 0.66 14.90
C PRO A 38 -3.96 0.99 14.49
N THR A 39 -4.15 1.71 13.38
CA THR A 39 -5.46 2.22 12.95
C THR A 39 -6.13 1.32 11.92
N PHE A 40 -5.34 0.68 11.04
CA PHE A 40 -5.87 -0.09 9.92
C PHE A 40 -5.65 -1.59 10.12
N GLY A 41 -6.47 -2.44 9.49
CA GLY A 41 -6.23 -3.90 9.47
C GLY A 41 -5.23 -4.34 8.41
N GLY A 42 -4.90 -3.44 7.48
CA GLY A 42 -3.98 -3.69 6.35
C GLY A 42 -3.83 -2.44 5.48
N VAL A 43 -2.78 -2.41 4.67
CA VAL A 43 -2.54 -1.34 3.69
C VAL A 43 -2.39 -1.96 2.30
N ASN A 44 -3.15 -1.41 1.35
CA ASN A 44 -3.01 -1.71 -0.06
C ASN A 44 -2.18 -0.60 -0.72
N LEU A 45 -0.94 -0.92 -1.07
CA LEU A 45 -0.05 -0.03 -1.81
C LEU A 45 -0.36 -0.14 -3.31
N GLU A 46 -0.58 1.01 -3.93
CA GLU A 46 -1.00 1.16 -5.32
C GLU A 46 -0.04 2.10 -6.04
N ASP A 47 0.07 1.92 -7.36
CA ASP A 47 0.88 2.78 -8.25
C ASP A 47 2.35 2.96 -7.85
N ILE A 48 2.96 1.92 -7.28
CA ILE A 48 4.42 1.89 -7.06
C ILE A 48 5.10 1.35 -8.32
N ALA A 49 5.84 2.21 -9.02
CA ALA A 49 6.59 1.84 -10.20
C ALA A 49 7.66 0.76 -9.93
N ALA A 50 7.90 -0.09 -10.92
CA ALA A 50 9.07 -0.97 -10.91
C ALA A 50 10.36 -0.14 -11.04
N PRO A 51 11.50 -0.56 -10.44
CA PRO A 51 11.70 -1.75 -9.60
C PRO A 51 11.38 -1.51 -8.11
N ASN A 52 10.95 -0.30 -7.73
CA ASN A 52 10.80 0.09 -6.33
C ASN A 52 9.79 -0.79 -5.58
N CYS A 53 8.73 -1.25 -6.24
CA CYS A 53 7.71 -2.15 -5.67
C CYS A 53 8.30 -3.41 -5.01
N PHE A 54 9.38 -3.96 -5.57
CA PHE A 54 10.08 -5.13 -5.01
C PHE A 54 10.85 -4.78 -3.73
N TYR A 55 11.47 -3.60 -3.68
CA TYR A 55 12.17 -3.10 -2.49
C TYR A 55 11.18 -2.81 -1.35
N HIS A 56 10.03 -2.19 -1.65
CA HIS A 56 8.98 -1.97 -0.66
C HIS A 56 8.47 -3.28 -0.05
N ARG A 57 8.12 -4.26 -0.90
CA ARG A 57 7.64 -5.57 -0.43
C ARG A 57 8.66 -6.24 0.48
N ARG A 58 9.93 -6.30 0.07
CA ARG A 58 10.99 -6.95 0.84
C ARG A 58 11.30 -6.23 2.16
N ALA A 59 11.22 -4.89 2.18
CA ALA A 59 11.41 -4.10 3.39
C ALA A 59 10.26 -4.30 4.39
N LEU A 60 9.02 -4.43 3.91
CA LEU A 60 7.83 -4.67 4.72
C LEU A 60 7.75 -6.11 5.23
N GLU A 61 8.09 -7.11 4.41
CA GLU A 61 8.14 -8.52 4.82
C GLU A 61 9.17 -8.78 5.94
N LYS A 62 10.35 -8.16 5.86
CA LYS A 62 11.38 -8.28 6.90
C LYS A 62 10.97 -7.71 8.26
N LYS A 63 9.96 -6.83 8.29
CA LYS A 63 9.56 -6.09 9.50
C LYS A 63 8.21 -6.59 10.06
N ARG A 64 7.68 -7.74 9.61
CA ARG A 64 6.34 -8.26 9.95
C ARG A 64 6.11 -8.45 11.47
N GLN A 65 5.20 -7.65 12.02
CA GLN A 65 4.14 -8.07 12.93
C GLN A 65 2.82 -7.95 12.15
N THR A 66 2.04 -9.05 12.07
CA THR A 66 0.60 -9.23 11.69
C THR A 66 -0.06 -8.49 10.51
N PHE A 67 0.47 -7.36 10.04
CA PHE A 67 -0.13 -6.47 9.06
C PHE A 67 0.01 -6.99 7.64
N GLN A 68 -1.11 -7.11 6.91
CA GLN A 68 -1.10 -7.57 5.52
C GLN A 68 -0.81 -6.42 4.56
N PHE A 69 0.23 -6.61 3.76
CA PHE A 69 0.59 -5.72 2.67
C PHE A 69 0.25 -6.36 1.33
N SER A 70 -0.62 -5.69 0.58
CA SER A 70 -0.88 -5.97 -0.82
C SER A 70 -0.21 -4.88 -1.63
N THR A 71 0.60 -5.24 -2.64
CA THR A 71 1.15 -4.28 -3.60
C THR A 71 0.66 -4.69 -4.97
N MET A 72 -0.19 -3.86 -5.58
CA MET A 72 -0.61 -4.05 -6.97
C MET A 72 0.44 -3.41 -7.88
N ILE A 73 1.09 -4.21 -8.72
CA ILE A 73 2.02 -3.70 -9.73
C ILE A 73 1.15 -3.15 -10.86
N SER A 74 1.15 -1.83 -11.06
CA SER A 74 0.55 -1.25 -12.26
C SER A 74 1.44 -1.61 -13.45
N THR A 75 0.95 -2.48 -14.34
CA THR A 75 1.67 -2.92 -15.55
C THR A 75 1.63 -1.88 -16.68
N GLU A 76 1.22 -0.64 -16.40
CA GLU A 76 1.03 0.42 -17.40
C GLU A 76 2.26 1.33 -17.61
N GLN A 77 3.43 0.99 -17.09
CA GLN A 77 4.67 1.72 -17.36
C GLN A 77 5.63 0.80 -18.15
N PRO A 78 6.09 1.21 -19.35
CA PRO A 78 6.97 0.40 -20.17
C PRO A 78 8.39 0.30 -19.56
N LEU A 79 8.85 -0.96 -19.49
CA LEU A 79 10.19 -1.51 -19.16
C LEU A 79 10.64 -1.48 -17.68
#